data_AF-A0A914LYF9-F1
#
_entry.id   AF-A0A914LYF9-F1
#
_cell.length_a   1.000
_cell.length_b   1.000
_cell.length_c   1.000
_cell.angle_alpha   90.00
_cell.angle_beta   90.00
_cell.angle_gamma   90.00
#
_symmetry.space_group_name_H-M   'P 1'
#
loop_
_entity.id
_entity.type
_entity.pdbx_description
1 polymer ?
#
loop_
_entity_poly.entity_id
_entity_poly.type
_entity_poly.pdbx_seq_one_letter_code
_entity_poly.pdbx_strand_id
1 'polypeptide(L)'
;MKLVIFNFIYIIATILILKALLINGQFPRWEERTLDCSSREGDCILIAPNAKVKRDPNRYKCRREPMPQTNWNILARNSKTRIACPIGCEQDADLSVIQKKPIDNKNCQKYYTYGKYRDHKEGEWYLWLTEPCVAKLTTHCRFNDIPYHQQNNNTTTNNIDEESALKIAEKEQRRGRKLKKVA
;
A
#
# COMPACT_ATOMS: atom_id res chain seq x y z
N MET A 1 21.12 48.41 -1.58
CA MET A 1 21.27 47.17 -2.39
C MET A 1 21.46 45.91 -1.54
N LYS A 2 22.32 45.90 -0.52
CA LYS A 2 22.55 44.72 0.35
C LYS A 2 21.30 44.21 1.09
N LEU A 3 20.45 45.10 1.60
CA LEU A 3 19.24 44.74 2.36
C LEU A 3 18.18 43.99 1.54
N VAL A 4 18.10 44.26 0.24
CA VAL A 4 17.14 43.60 -0.68
C VAL A 4 17.58 42.16 -0.96
N ILE A 5 18.88 41.93 -1.07
CA ILE A 5 19.47 40.61 -1.31
C ILE A 5 19.25 39.69 -0.10
N PHE A 6 19.41 40.20 1.13
CA PHE A 6 19.16 39.42 2.35
C PHE A 6 17.70 38.98 2.49
N ASN A 7 16.75 39.87 2.20
CA ASN A 7 15.32 39.53 2.23
C ASN A 7 14.97 38.49 1.15
N PHE A 8 15.56 38.60 -0.04
CA PHE A 8 15.34 37.64 -1.11
C PHE A 8 15.89 36.24 -0.75
N ILE A 9 17.07 36.17 -0.14
CA ILE A 9 17.66 34.90 0.35
C ILE A 9 16.79 34.27 1.43
N TYR A 10 16.26 35.07 2.37
CA TYR A 10 15.38 34.58 3.43
C TYR A 10 14.05 34.03 2.89
N ILE A 11 13.46 34.69 1.90
CA ILE A 11 12.24 34.24 1.22
C ILE A 11 12.49 32.92 0.47
N ILE A 12 13.61 32.81 -0.25
CA ILE A 12 13.94 31.55 -0.95
C ILE A 12 14.18 30.41 0.06
N ALA A 13 14.90 30.67 1.16
CA ALA A 13 15.15 29.68 2.19
C ALA A 13 13.86 29.18 2.86
N THR A 14 12.93 30.09 3.18
CA THR A 14 11.62 29.73 3.76
C THR A 14 10.75 28.95 2.78
N ILE A 15 10.75 29.29 1.49
CA ILE A 15 10.06 28.51 0.45
C ILE A 15 10.65 27.10 0.33
N LEU A 16 11.99 26.96 0.39
CA LEU A 16 12.66 25.66 0.32
C LEU A 16 12.36 24.79 1.55
N ILE A 17 12.36 25.38 2.75
CA ILE A 17 12.00 24.69 4.00
C ILE A 17 10.51 24.27 3.98
N LEU A 18 9.61 25.13 3.49
CA LEU A 18 8.19 24.81 3.36
C LEU A 18 7.95 23.67 2.36
N LYS A 19 8.65 23.66 1.23
CA LYS A 19 8.61 22.52 0.29
C LYS A 19 9.12 21.23 0.93
N ALA A 20 10.22 21.29 1.70
CA ALA A 20 10.75 20.13 2.40
C ALA A 20 9.77 19.58 3.47
N LEU A 21 8.99 20.44 4.12
CA LEU A 21 7.96 20.03 5.08
C LEU A 21 6.72 19.44 4.41
N LEU A 22 6.35 19.91 3.21
CA LEU A 22 5.14 19.47 2.50
C LEU A 22 5.31 18.14 1.72
N ILE A 23 6.54 17.69 1.46
CA ILE A 23 6.80 16.51 0.61
C ILE A 23 6.87 15.19 1.39
N ASN A 24 6.84 15.22 2.73
CA ASN A 24 7.00 14.01 3.56
C ASN A 24 5.70 13.20 3.79
N GLY A 25 4.59 13.59 3.18
CA GLY A 25 3.32 12.88 3.26
C GLY A 25 3.15 11.87 2.13
N GLN A 26 3.91 10.77 2.12
CA GLN A 26 3.69 9.73 1.11
C GLN A 26 2.47 8.88 1.52
N PHE A 27 1.35 9.07 0.82
CA PHE A 27 0.09 8.37 1.11
C PHE A 27 0.20 6.89 0.73
N PRO A 28 -0.34 5.96 1.55
CA PRO A 28 -0.32 4.54 1.25
C PRO A 28 -1.02 4.26 -0.09
N ARG A 29 -0.52 3.26 -0.82
CA ARG A 29 -1.14 2.81 -2.07
C ARG A 29 -2.36 1.97 -1.74
N TRP A 30 -3.49 2.32 -2.36
CA TRP A 30 -4.74 1.57 -2.23
C TRP A 30 -5.06 0.86 -3.55
N GLU A 31 -5.33 -0.43 -3.49
CA GLU A 31 -5.77 -1.18 -4.67
C GLU A 31 -7.11 -1.84 -4.46
N GLU A 32 -8.01 -1.67 -5.43
CA GLU A 32 -9.31 -2.32 -5.42
C GLU A 32 -9.17 -3.85 -5.62
N ARG A 33 -9.98 -4.59 -4.87
CA ARG A 33 -10.24 -6.02 -5.03
C ARG A 33 -11.74 -6.24 -5.02
N THR A 34 -12.26 -6.85 -6.08
CA THR A 34 -13.68 -7.17 -6.20
C THR A 34 -13.84 -8.68 -6.33
N LEU A 35 -14.62 -9.27 -5.42
CA LEU A 35 -15.08 -10.64 -5.51
C LEU A 35 -16.47 -10.66 -6.13
N ASP A 36 -16.61 -11.20 -7.32
CA ASP A 36 -17.89 -11.32 -8.03
C ASP A 36 -18.45 -12.74 -7.92
N CYS A 37 -19.46 -12.92 -7.09
CA CYS A 37 -20.20 -14.19 -6.95
C CYS A 37 -21.59 -14.13 -7.59
N SER A 38 -21.89 -13.11 -8.40
CA SER A 38 -23.24 -12.88 -8.93
C SER A 38 -23.57 -13.71 -10.17
N SER A 39 -22.56 -14.26 -10.84
CA SER A 39 -22.72 -14.91 -12.14
C SER A 39 -23.22 -16.35 -12.03
N ARG A 40 -22.74 -17.11 -11.03
CA ARG A 40 -23.09 -18.52 -10.79
C ARG A 40 -23.02 -18.83 -9.30
N GLU A 41 -23.96 -19.64 -8.83
CA GLU A 41 -24.01 -20.08 -7.43
C GLU A 41 -22.80 -20.98 -7.14
N GLY A 42 -21.89 -20.53 -6.26
CA GLY A 42 -20.67 -21.28 -5.92
C GLY A 42 -19.40 -20.84 -6.64
N ASP A 43 -19.50 -20.22 -7.82
CA ASP A 43 -18.36 -19.82 -8.65
C ASP A 43 -18.15 -18.30 -8.55
N CYS A 44 -17.26 -17.91 -7.63
CA CYS A 44 -16.86 -16.53 -7.47
C CYS A 44 -15.55 -16.24 -8.23
N ILE A 45 -15.46 -15.05 -8.81
CA ILE A 45 -14.29 -14.62 -9.58
C ILE A 45 -13.64 -13.41 -8.88
N LEU A 46 -12.32 -13.47 -8.68
CA LEU A 46 -11.54 -12.31 -8.23
C LEU A 46 -11.23 -11.38 -9.40
N ILE A 47 -11.57 -10.11 -9.23
CA ILE A 47 -11.33 -9.02 -10.17
C ILE A 47 -10.41 -8.00 -9.48
N ALA A 48 -9.23 -7.78 -10.06
CA ALA A 48 -8.20 -6.88 -9.53
C ALA A 48 -7.62 -6.02 -10.66
N PRO A 49 -8.37 -5.01 -11.15
CA PRO A 49 -8.07 -4.34 -12.43
C PRO A 49 -6.80 -3.47 -12.36
N ASN A 50 -6.54 -2.86 -11.20
CA ASN A 50 -5.44 -1.90 -11.00
C ASN A 50 -4.34 -2.46 -10.09
N ALA A 51 -4.15 -3.78 -10.09
CA ALA A 51 -3.09 -4.38 -9.29
C ALA A 51 -1.71 -4.10 -9.89
N LYS A 52 -0.79 -3.52 -9.09
CA LYS A 52 0.61 -3.28 -9.45
C LYS A 52 1.28 -4.55 -9.99
N VAL A 53 1.01 -5.67 -9.33
CA VAL A 53 1.40 -7.00 -9.80
C VAL A 53 0.17 -7.68 -10.39
N LYS A 54 0.25 -8.05 -11.68
CA LYS A 54 -0.83 -8.76 -12.37
C LYS A 54 -1.18 -10.05 -11.61
N ARG A 55 -2.46 -10.20 -11.28
CA ARG A 55 -2.99 -11.37 -10.58
C ARG A 55 -3.60 -12.34 -11.61
N ASP A 56 -3.12 -13.58 -11.60
CA ASP A 56 -3.72 -14.66 -12.39
C ASP A 56 -4.95 -15.20 -11.65
N PRO A 57 -6.17 -15.06 -12.20
CA PRO A 57 -7.40 -15.52 -11.55
C PRO A 57 -7.36 -17.00 -11.16
N ASN A 58 -6.65 -17.85 -11.91
CA ASN A 58 -6.58 -19.29 -11.65
C ASN A 58 -5.85 -19.65 -10.35
N ARG A 59 -5.03 -18.73 -9.82
CA ARG A 59 -4.33 -18.90 -8.54
C ARG A 59 -5.23 -18.57 -7.34
N TYR A 60 -6.28 -17.78 -7.54
CA TYR A 60 -7.17 -17.31 -6.49
C TYR A 60 -8.44 -18.17 -6.43
N LYS A 61 -8.26 -19.46 -6.10
CA LYS A 61 -9.37 -20.41 -6.02
C LYS A 61 -10.13 -20.23 -4.72
N CYS A 62 -11.43 -20.03 -4.85
CA CYS A 62 -12.35 -20.06 -3.72
C CYS A 62 -12.47 -21.48 -3.15
N ARG A 63 -12.72 -21.57 -1.84
CA ARG A 63 -13.01 -22.83 -1.16
C ARG A 63 -14.36 -22.74 -0.45
N ARG A 64 -15.07 -23.86 -0.38
CA ARG A 64 -16.22 -24.04 0.52
C ARG A 64 -15.71 -24.57 1.84
N GLU A 65 -16.04 -23.87 2.91
CA GLU A 65 -15.65 -24.25 4.28
C GLU A 65 -16.84 -24.14 5.24
N PRO A 66 -16.81 -24.82 6.38
CA PRO A 66 -17.87 -24.71 7.38
C PRO A 66 -18.06 -23.26 7.85
N MET A 67 -19.31 -22.83 7.92
CA MET A 67 -19.65 -21.50 8.46
C MET A 67 -19.53 -21.53 9.99
N PRO A 68 -18.66 -20.71 10.62
CA PRO A 68 -18.49 -20.71 12.07
C PRO A 68 -19.80 -20.35 12.78
N GLN A 69 -20.41 -21.32 13.46
CA GLN A 69 -21.66 -21.11 14.20
C GLN A 69 -21.34 -20.50 15.56
N THR A 70 -21.67 -19.22 15.73
CA THR A 70 -21.34 -18.41 16.90
C THR A 70 -22.56 -17.60 17.34
N ASN A 71 -22.50 -16.96 18.50
CA ASN A 71 -23.57 -16.06 18.94
C ASN A 71 -23.71 -14.80 18.05
N TRP A 72 -22.67 -14.41 17.31
CA TRP A 72 -22.68 -13.20 16.46
C TRP A 72 -23.19 -13.45 15.03
N ASN A 73 -23.34 -14.69 14.56
CA ASN A 73 -23.78 -15.00 13.21
C ASN A 73 -25.25 -15.50 13.13
N ILE A 74 -26.13 -15.02 14.01
CA ILE A 74 -27.51 -15.52 14.17
C ILE A 74 -28.32 -15.66 12.87
N LEU A 75 -28.11 -14.79 11.88
CA LEU A 75 -28.83 -14.81 10.61
C LEU A 75 -28.29 -15.86 9.63
N ALA A 76 -27.08 -16.36 9.83
CA ALA A 76 -26.47 -17.43 9.06
C ALA A 76 -26.55 -18.79 9.78
N ARG A 77 -27.39 -18.93 10.81
CA ARG A 77 -27.61 -20.20 11.52
C ARG A 77 -28.05 -21.35 10.61
N ASN A 78 -28.80 -21.03 9.56
CA ASN A 78 -29.27 -22.02 8.60
C ASN A 78 -28.21 -22.37 7.55
N SER A 79 -27.17 -21.54 7.42
CA SER A 79 -26.13 -21.71 6.42
C SER A 79 -24.97 -22.51 7.01
N LYS A 80 -24.86 -23.78 6.61
CA LYS A 80 -23.84 -24.70 7.12
C LYS A 80 -22.44 -24.44 6.55
N THR A 81 -22.37 -23.83 5.36
CA THR A 81 -21.11 -23.60 4.65
C THR A 81 -21.01 -22.16 4.16
N ARG A 82 -19.80 -21.67 3.98
CA ARG A 82 -19.49 -20.39 3.33
C ARG A 82 -18.49 -20.62 2.20
N ILE A 83 -18.57 -19.78 1.19
CA ILE A 83 -17.54 -19.66 0.15
C ILE A 83 -16.55 -18.61 0.65
N ALA A 84 -15.28 -18.96 0.69
CA ALA A 84 -14.20 -18.05 1.05
C ALA A 84 -13.19 -18.00 -0.09
N CYS A 85 -12.85 -16.78 -0.52
CA CYS A 85 -11.96 -16.54 -1.64
C CYS A 85 -10.78 -15.66 -1.20
N PRO A 86 -9.55 -16.06 -1.52
CA PRO A 86 -8.39 -15.21 -1.29
C PRO A 86 -8.46 -14.01 -2.23
N ILE A 87 -8.14 -12.82 -1.74
CA ILE A 87 -8.17 -11.58 -2.55
C ILE A 87 -6.79 -11.07 -2.97
N GLY A 88 -5.73 -11.78 -2.58
CA GLY A 88 -4.36 -11.42 -2.97
C GLY A 88 -3.95 -10.07 -2.43
N CYS A 89 -4.22 -9.84 -1.15
CA CYS A 89 -3.61 -8.72 -0.42
C CYS A 89 -2.41 -9.28 0.36
N GLU A 90 -1.25 -8.66 0.18
CA GLU A 90 0.04 -9.04 0.78
C GLU A 90 -0.01 -9.11 2.30
N GLN A 91 1.02 -9.74 2.88
CA GLN A 91 0.95 -10.16 4.27
C GLN A 91 0.76 -9.00 5.26
N ASP A 92 1.38 -7.86 4.96
CA ASP A 92 1.39 -6.61 5.71
C ASP A 92 0.27 -5.63 5.32
N ALA A 93 -0.58 -6.00 4.35
CA ALA A 93 -1.62 -5.12 3.84
C ALA A 93 -2.86 -5.10 4.76
N ASP A 94 -3.42 -3.91 4.98
CA ASP A 94 -4.71 -3.74 5.66
C ASP A 94 -5.87 -3.75 4.66
N LEU A 95 -7.06 -4.17 5.10
CA LEU A 95 -8.28 -4.10 4.28
C LEU A 95 -9.19 -2.94 4.69
N SER A 96 -9.64 -2.17 3.71
CA SER A 96 -10.72 -1.21 3.88
C SER A 96 -12.06 -1.86 4.23
N VAL A 97 -13.09 -1.04 4.43
CA VAL A 97 -14.46 -1.51 4.54
C VAL A 97 -14.90 -2.20 3.24
N ILE A 98 -15.69 -3.27 3.38
CA ILE A 98 -16.30 -3.98 2.25
C ILE A 98 -17.53 -3.22 1.78
N GLN A 99 -17.58 -2.94 0.48
CA GLN A 99 -18.72 -2.43 -0.25
C GLN A 99 -19.43 -3.60 -0.94
N LYS A 100 -20.76 -3.60 -0.95
CA LYS A 100 -21.58 -4.66 -1.54
C LYS A 100 -22.38 -4.13 -2.73
N LYS A 101 -22.52 -4.93 -3.79
CA LYS A 101 -23.50 -4.73 -4.87
C LYS A 101 -24.32 -6.00 -5.14
N PRO A 102 -25.66 -5.93 -5.28
CA PRO A 102 -26.48 -4.72 -5.11
C PRO A 102 -26.59 -4.31 -3.64
N ILE A 103 -26.80 -3.02 -3.39
CA ILE A 103 -26.77 -2.43 -2.03
C ILE A 103 -27.93 -2.98 -1.19
N ASP A 104 -29.09 -3.18 -1.80
CA ASP A 104 -30.39 -3.51 -1.21
C ASP A 104 -30.72 -5.02 -1.17
N ASN A 105 -29.76 -5.91 -1.44
CA ASN A 105 -30.00 -7.35 -1.26
C ASN A 105 -30.20 -7.72 0.23
N LYS A 106 -31.45 -8.00 0.63
CA LYS A 106 -31.87 -8.40 1.99
C LYS A 106 -31.24 -9.69 2.50
N ASN A 107 -30.86 -10.59 1.59
CA ASN A 107 -30.18 -11.85 1.94
C ASN A 107 -28.70 -11.62 2.28
N CYS A 108 -28.18 -10.43 1.99
CA CYS A 108 -26.79 -10.08 2.20
C CYS A 108 -26.63 -9.02 3.30
N GLN A 109 -26.33 -9.48 4.50
CA GLN A 109 -26.11 -8.63 5.68
C GLN A 109 -24.66 -8.75 6.14
N LYS A 110 -24.04 -7.59 6.38
CA LYS A 110 -22.63 -7.49 6.77
C LYS A 110 -22.40 -8.26 8.07
N TYR A 111 -21.28 -8.97 8.14
CA TYR A 111 -20.85 -9.83 9.25
C TYR A 111 -21.69 -11.08 9.46
N TYR A 112 -22.95 -11.11 9.04
CA TYR A 112 -23.79 -12.29 9.16
C TYR A 112 -23.64 -13.21 7.96
N THR A 113 -23.84 -12.69 6.74
CA THR A 113 -23.86 -13.50 5.53
C THR A 113 -22.71 -13.20 4.58
N TYR A 114 -21.94 -12.15 4.86
CA TYR A 114 -20.67 -11.89 4.19
C TYR A 114 -19.70 -11.13 5.10
N GLY A 115 -18.42 -11.22 4.79
CA GLY A 115 -17.41 -10.50 5.55
C GLY A 115 -15.99 -10.71 5.03
N LYS A 116 -15.04 -10.39 5.90
CA LYS A 116 -13.62 -10.65 5.70
C LYS A 116 -13.03 -11.35 6.92
N TYR A 117 -12.02 -12.15 6.71
CA TYR A 117 -11.15 -12.64 7.78
C TYR A 117 -9.73 -12.77 7.25
N ARG A 118 -8.77 -12.85 8.17
CA ARG A 118 -7.37 -13.11 7.84
C ARG A 118 -7.05 -14.57 8.12
N ASP A 119 -6.46 -15.25 7.14
CA ASP A 119 -5.83 -16.54 7.37
C ASP A 119 -4.34 -16.33 7.65
N HIS A 120 -3.95 -16.43 8.91
CA HIS A 120 -2.55 -16.21 9.31
C HIS A 120 -1.62 -17.34 8.86
N LYS A 121 -2.14 -18.54 8.57
CA LYS A 121 -1.32 -19.67 8.12
C LYS A 121 -0.94 -19.51 6.66
N GLU A 122 -1.89 -19.05 5.84
CA GLU A 122 -1.66 -18.79 4.41
C GLU A 122 -1.13 -17.39 4.13
N GLY A 123 -1.19 -16.49 5.12
CA GLY A 123 -0.74 -15.11 4.96
C GLY A 123 -1.67 -14.29 4.07
N GLU A 124 -2.91 -14.70 3.86
CA GLU A 124 -3.84 -14.10 2.90
C GLU A 124 -5.10 -13.54 3.56
N TRP A 125 -5.66 -12.52 2.94
CA TRP A 125 -6.98 -12.01 3.28
C TRP A 125 -8.04 -12.73 2.47
N TYR A 126 -9.14 -13.05 3.15
CA TYR A 126 -10.27 -13.73 2.56
C TYR A 126 -11.49 -12.83 2.63
N LEU A 127 -12.20 -12.74 1.50
CA LEU A 127 -13.61 -12.34 1.49
C LEU A 127 -14.46 -13.60 1.48
N TRP A 128 -15.52 -13.59 2.26
CA TRP A 128 -16.42 -14.72 2.34
C TRP A 128 -17.87 -14.30 2.24
N LEU A 129 -18.70 -15.20 1.75
CA LEU A 129 -20.15 -15.09 1.74
C LEU A 129 -20.80 -16.46 1.86
N THR A 130 -22.05 -16.49 2.29
CA THR A 130 -22.79 -17.73 2.51
C THR A 130 -24.17 -17.65 1.89
N GLU A 131 -24.66 -18.78 1.39
CA GLU A 131 -26.00 -18.89 0.81
C GLU A 131 -27.07 -18.49 1.85
N PRO A 132 -28.16 -17.82 1.44
CA PRO A 132 -28.55 -17.46 0.07
C PRO A 132 -28.02 -16.08 -0.40
N CYS A 133 -26.96 -15.53 0.22
CA CYS A 133 -26.38 -14.26 -0.22
C CYS A 133 -25.62 -14.42 -1.53
N VAL A 134 -26.05 -13.67 -2.55
CA VAL A 134 -25.36 -13.55 -3.84
C VAL A 134 -25.09 -12.07 -4.09
N ALA A 135 -23.81 -11.70 -4.14
CA ALA A 135 -23.39 -10.31 -4.30
C ALA A 135 -21.97 -10.18 -4.87
N LYS A 136 -21.66 -8.98 -5.35
CA LYS A 136 -20.29 -8.51 -5.58
C LYS A 136 -19.79 -7.80 -4.33
N LEU A 137 -18.62 -8.20 -3.84
CA LEU A 137 -17.99 -7.60 -2.67
C LEU A 137 -16.71 -6.89 -3.10
N THR A 138 -16.65 -5.58 -2.92
CA THR A 138 -15.47 -4.76 -3.25
C THR A 138 -14.81 -4.28 -1.98
N THR A 139 -13.48 -4.34 -1.92
CA THR A 139 -12.66 -3.80 -0.84
C THR A 139 -11.38 -3.22 -1.42
N HIS A 140 -10.60 -2.51 -0.62
CA HIS A 140 -9.30 -2.00 -1.00
C HIS A 140 -8.21 -2.59 -0.09
N CYS A 141 -7.14 -3.10 -0.69
CA CYS A 141 -5.90 -3.43 0.01
C CYS A 141 -5.09 -2.14 0.20
N ARG A 142 -4.68 -1.84 1.44
CA ARG A 142 -3.73 -0.78 1.77
C ARG A 142 -2.34 -1.37 1.83
N PHE A 143 -1.46 -0.94 0.94
CA PHE A 143 -0.06 -1.36 0.94
C PHE A 143 0.83 -0.34 1.63
N ASN A 144 1.74 -0.84 2.45
CA ASN A 144 2.76 -0.07 3.15
C ASN A 144 4.13 -0.14 2.42
N ASP A 145 4.14 -0.62 1.17
CA ASP A 145 5.35 -0.84 0.35
C ASP A 145 5.98 0.44 -0.21
N ILE A 146 5.53 1.59 0.26
CA ILE A 146 6.15 2.85 -0.06
C ILE A 146 7.36 2.99 0.85
N PRO A 147 8.60 3.06 0.31
CA PRO A 147 9.77 3.23 1.15
C PRO A 147 9.62 4.55 1.91
N TYR A 148 9.35 4.45 3.21
CA TYR A 148 9.64 5.54 4.12
C TYR A 148 11.12 5.81 3.93
N HIS A 149 11.50 7.03 3.53
CA HIS A 149 12.88 7.45 3.73
C HIS A 149 13.09 7.44 5.24
N GLN A 150 13.53 6.30 5.77
CA GLN A 150 14.13 6.24 7.08
C GLN A 150 15.27 7.25 7.01
N GLN A 151 15.10 8.38 7.69
CA GLN A 151 16.26 9.12 8.14
C GLN A 151 17.02 8.13 9.02
N ASN A 152 18.01 7.48 8.42
CA ASN A 152 18.95 6.62 9.12
C ASN A 152 19.72 7.51 10.07
N ASN A 153 19.18 7.73 11.26
CA ASN A 153 19.95 8.15 12.41
C ASN A 153 20.71 6.91 12.90
N ASN A 154 21.69 6.46 12.13
CA ASN A 154 22.74 5.57 12.59
C ASN A 154 23.99 5.85 11.76
N THR A 155 24.91 6.54 12.42
CA THR A 155 26.32 6.70 12.10
C THR A 155 26.89 5.44 11.47
N THR A 156 27.24 5.52 10.19
CA THR A 156 28.35 4.77 9.61
C THR A 156 29.01 5.68 8.59
N THR A 157 29.99 6.41 9.08
CA THR A 157 31.11 6.95 8.31
C THR A 157 31.57 5.91 7.29
N ASN A 158 31.43 6.22 6.00
CA ASN A 158 32.22 5.60 4.93
C ASN A 158 32.30 6.58 3.75
N ASN A 159 33.23 7.53 3.87
CA ASN A 159 34.33 7.72 2.92
C ASN A 159 34.00 7.52 1.42
N ILE A 160 33.22 8.43 0.82
CA ILE A 160 33.19 8.60 -0.65
C ILE A 160 33.40 10.08 -1.05
N ASP A 161 33.15 11.02 -0.14
CA ASP A 161 33.22 12.45 -0.47
C ASP A 161 34.58 13.08 -0.12
N GLU A 162 35.33 12.52 0.84
CA GLU A 162 36.60 13.09 1.31
C GLU A 162 37.78 12.80 0.37
N GLU A 163 37.84 11.60 -0.23
CA GLU A 163 38.85 11.28 -1.24
C GLU A 163 38.64 12.08 -2.53
N SER A 164 37.38 12.38 -2.84
CA SER A 164 36.96 13.22 -3.97
C SER A 164 37.34 14.69 -3.74
N ALA A 165 37.13 15.20 -2.53
CA ALA A 165 37.49 16.57 -2.14
C ALA A 165 39.02 16.79 -2.08
N LEU A 166 39.79 15.80 -1.61
CA LEU A 166 41.25 15.90 -1.55
C LEU A 166 41.89 15.91 -2.96
N LYS A 167 41.37 15.09 -3.88
CA LYS A 167 41.81 15.06 -5.29
C LYS A 167 41.49 16.38 -6.01
N ILE A 168 40.39 17.04 -5.66
CA ILE A 168 40.01 18.35 -6.21
C ILE A 168 40.90 19.45 -5.62
N ALA A 169 41.19 19.41 -4.32
CA ALA A 169 42.08 20.36 -3.64
C ALA A 169 43.53 20.30 -4.17
N GLU A 170 44.06 19.10 -4.42
CA GLU A 170 45.41 18.94 -5.01
C GLU A 170 45.48 19.45 -6.47
N LYS A 171 44.40 19.29 -7.25
CA LYS A 171 44.33 19.78 -8.64
C LYS A 171 44.31 21.30 -8.71
N GLU A 172 43.63 21.96 -7.78
CA GLU A 172 43.60 23.42 -7.66
C GLU A 172 44.95 23.98 -7.15
N GLN A 173 45.62 23.30 -6.22
CA GLN A 173 46.96 23.71 -5.75
C GLN A 173 48.04 23.61 -6.85
N ARG A 174 47.95 22.62 -7.77
CA ARG A 174 48.85 22.52 -8.94
C ARG A 174 48.57 23.58 -10.01
N ARG A 175 47.32 24.01 -10.18
CA ARG A 175 46.95 25.12 -11.09
C ARG A 175 47.42 26.48 -10.56
N GLY A 176 47.27 26.74 -9.26
CA GLY A 176 47.76 27.96 -8.63
C GLY A 176 49.30 28.10 -8.65
N ARG A 177 50.04 26.99 -8.58
CA ARG A 177 51.52 26.99 -8.62
C ARG A 177 52.10 27.21 -10.04
N LYS A 178 51.33 26.94 -11.11
CA LYS A 178 51.75 27.22 -12.50
C LYS A 178 51.61 28.69 -12.91
N LEU A 179 50.70 29.45 -12.27
CA LEU A 179 50.49 30.88 -12.55
C LEU A 179 51.45 31.82 -11.80
N LYS A 180 52.24 31.32 -10.84
CA LYS A 180 53.28 32.09 -10.13
C LYS A 180 54.71 31.92 -10.69
N LYS A 181 54.87 31.27 -11.84
CA LYS A 181 56.19 31.06 -12.49
C LYS A 181 56.37 31.81 -13.82
N VAL A 182 55.46 32.73 -14.15
CA VAL A 182 55.58 33.65 -15.30
C VAL A 182 55.23 35.06 -14.83
N ALA A 183 56.15 35.64 -14.06
CA ALA A 183 56.33 37.08 -13.84
C ALA A 183 57.75 37.28 -13.30
#